data_AF-A0A1F6TTC2-F1
#
_entry.id   AF-A0A1F6TTC2-F1
#
_cell.length_a   1.000
_cell.length_b   1.000
_cell.length_c   1.000
_cell.angle_alpha   90.00
_cell.angle_beta   90.00
_cell.angle_gamma   90.00
#
_symmetry.space_group_name_H-M   'P 1'
#
loop_
_entity.id
_entity.type
_entity.pdbx_description
1 polymer ?
#
loop_
_entity_poly.entity_id
_entity_poly.type
_entity_poly.pdbx_seq_one_letter_code
_entity_poly.pdbx_strand_id
1 'polypeptide(L)' 'MLRAGFKTDNGNIILDVHNPSILNPAEREERLDHLAGMVTNGLFARRPADVLLLASGQGV' A
#
# COMPACT_ATOMS: atom_id res chain seq x y z
N MET A 1 -10.36 -4.03 -7.72
CA MET A 1 -11.77 -4.02 -7.35
C MET A 1 -12.07 -2.70 -6.64
N LEU A 2 -13.15 -2.01 -6.99
CA LEU A 2 -13.58 -0.82 -6.25
C LEU A 2 -14.17 -1.27 -4.89
N ARG A 3 -13.70 -0.66 -3.80
CA ARG A 3 -14.26 -0.89 -2.47
C ARG A 3 -15.55 -0.08 -2.29
N ALA A 4 -16.66 -0.62 -2.80
CA ALA A 4 -17.95 0.06 -2.83
C ALA A 4 -18.46 0.42 -1.42
N GLY A 5 -19.03 1.62 -1.28
CA GLY A 5 -19.56 2.12 0.00
C GLY A 5 -18.50 2.63 0.98
N PHE A 6 -17.21 2.51 0.65
CA PHE A 6 -16.12 3.06 1.46
C PHE A 6 -15.51 4.29 0.81
N LYS A 7 -15.21 5.27 1.66
CA LYS A 7 -14.39 6.43 1.34
C LYS A 7 -13.32 6.60 2.42
N THR A 8 -12.18 7.16 2.05
CA THR A 8 -11.20 7.62 3.03
C THR A 8 -11.77 8.80 3.83
N ASP A 9 -11.12 9.15 4.94
CA ASP A 9 -11.31 10.43 5.64
C ASP A 9 -11.19 11.64 4.71
N ASN A 10 -10.27 11.59 3.74
CA ASN A 10 -10.10 12.60 2.69
C ASN A 10 -11.15 12.54 1.56
N GLY A 11 -12.17 11.67 1.68
CA GLY A 11 -13.27 11.56 0.72
C GLY A 11 -12.96 10.80 -0.58
N ASN A 12 -11.78 10.19 -0.70
CA ASN A 12 -11.33 9.46 -1.89
C ASN A 12 -11.88 8.02 -1.93
N ILE A 13 -11.96 7.46 -3.14
CA ILE A 13 -12.29 6.04 -3.34
C ILE A 13 -11.05 5.15 -3.17
N ILE A 14 -11.27 3.86 -2.88
CA ILE A 14 -10.21 2.87 -2.72
C ILE A 14 -10.34 1.80 -3.79
N LEU A 15 -9.23 1.50 -4.48
CA LEU A 15 -9.12 0.39 -5.43
C LEU A 15 -8.23 -0.71 -4.84
N ASP A 16 -8.85 -1.84 -4.48
CA ASP A 16 -8.16 -3.04 -4.01
C ASP A 16 -7.56 -3.83 -5.17
N VAL A 17 -6.25 -4.06 -5.16
CA VAL A 17 -5.55 -4.82 -6.20
C VAL A 17 -5.27 -6.23 -5.68
N HIS A 18 -5.90 -7.24 -6.30
CA HIS A 18 -5.76 -8.64 -5.89
C HIS A 18 -4.64 -9.35 -6.64
N ASN A 19 -3.96 -10.26 -5.94
CA ASN A 19 -2.89 -11.13 -6.46
C ASN A 19 -1.79 -10.40 -7.27
N PRO A 20 -1.30 -9.23 -6.84
CA PRO A 20 -0.19 -8.61 -7.53
C PRO A 20 1.11 -9.38 -7.25
N SER A 21 1.81 -9.81 -8.29
CA SER A 21 3.23 -10.13 -8.15
C SER A 21 4.01 -8.83 -8.04
N ILE A 22 4.71 -8.61 -6.92
CA ILE A 22 5.48 -7.40 -6.63
C ILE A 22 6.95 -7.78 -6.44
N LEU A 23 7.68 -7.88 -7.56
CA LEU A 23 9.10 -8.26 -7.55
C LEU A 23 9.99 -7.08 -7.15
N ASN A 24 9.69 -5.88 -7.66
CA ASN A 24 10.40 -4.63 -7.36
C ASN A 24 9.44 -3.64 -6.68
N PRO A 25 9.25 -3.71 -5.36
CA PRO A 25 8.22 -2.92 -4.68
C PRO A 25 8.48 -1.41 -4.73
N ALA A 26 9.75 -0.95 -4.62
CA ALA A 26 10.08 0.47 -4.69
C ALA A 26 9.85 1.07 -6.09
N GLU A 27 10.24 0.35 -7.15
CA GLU A 27 9.96 0.77 -8.54
C GLU A 27 8.46 0.80 -8.81
N ARG A 28 7.73 -0.20 -8.28
CA ARG A 28 6.28 -0.27 -8.43
C ARG A 28 5.58 0.88 -7.71
N GLU A 29 5.98 1.18 -6.48
CA GLU A 29 5.50 2.33 -5.70
C GLU A 29 5.74 3.63 -6.48
N GLU A 30 6.96 3.87 -6.96
CA GLU A 30 7.29 5.06 -7.75
C GLU A 30 6.42 5.17 -9.01
N ARG A 31 6.23 4.08 -9.76
CA ARG A 31 5.40 4.10 -10.97
C ARG A 31 3.93 4.38 -10.67
N LEU A 32 3.42 3.88 -9.55
CA LEU A 32 2.05 4.14 -9.11
C LEU A 32 1.88 5.62 -8.74
N ASP A 33 2.82 6.21 -8.00
CA ASP A 33 2.77 7.61 -7.57
C ASP A 33 2.65 8.62 -8.72
N HIS A 34 3.09 8.24 -9.92
CA HIS A 34 3.02 9.09 -11.12
C HIS A 34 1.72 8.95 -11.93
N LEU A 35 0.78 8.10 -11.50
CA LEU A 35 -0.52 7.96 -12.16
C LEU A 35 -1.44 9.13 -11.79
N ALA A 36 -1.92 9.87 -12.80
CA ALA A 36 -2.87 10.96 -12.59
C ALA A 36 -4.15 10.48 -11.87
N GLY A 37 -4.56 11.22 -10.85
CA GLY A 37 -5.71 10.88 -10.01
C GLY A 37 -5.39 9.90 -8.87
N MET A 38 -4.17 9.35 -8.80
CA MET A 38 -3.71 8.63 -7.63
C MET A 38 -3.39 9.62 -6.51
N VAL A 39 -3.93 9.34 -5.31
CA VAL A 39 -3.65 10.14 -4.11
C VAL A 39 -2.54 9.48 -3.30
N THR A 40 -2.60 8.16 -3.16
CA THR A 40 -1.61 7.35 -2.45
C THR A 40 -1.72 5.90 -2.90
N ASN A 41 -0.67 5.11 -2.65
CA ASN A 41 -0.66 3.67 -2.82
C ASN A 41 -0.23 3.02 -1.49
N GLY A 42 -0.61 1.76 -1.27
CA GLY A 42 -0.37 1.06 -0.01
C GLY A 42 1.02 0.44 0.14
N LEU A 43 1.98 0.74 -0.74
CA LEU A 43 3.36 0.26 -0.65
C LEU A 43 4.21 1.25 0.15
N PHE A 44 4.96 0.74 1.10
CA PHE A 44 5.91 1.48 1.92
C PHE A 44 7.31 0.92 1.66
N ALA A 45 7.79 1.02 0.41
CA ALA A 45 9.03 0.39 -0.04
C ALA A 45 10.16 1.40 -0.29
N ARG A 46 9.84 2.62 -0.71
CA ARG A 46 10.81 3.73 -0.82
C ARG A 46 11.21 4.28 0.56
N ARG A 47 10.30 4.21 1.53
CA ARG A 47 10.59 4.41 2.95
C ARG A 47 10.03 3.22 3.76
N PRO A 48 10.80 2.12 3.86
CA PRO A 48 10.36 0.96 4.63
C PRO A 48 10.47 1.21 6.13
N ALA A 49 9.95 0.27 6.91
CA ALA A 49 10.16 0.27 8.35
C ALA A 49 11.66 0.14 8.68
N ASP A 50 12.16 1.02 9.55
CA ASP A 50 13.53 0.97 10.05
C ASP A 50 13.73 -0.20 11.04
N VAL A 51 12.69 -0.56 11.78
CA VAL A 51 12.65 -1.68 12.73
C VAL A 51 11.31 -2.41 12.60
N LEU A 52 11.35 -3.74 12.59
CA LEU A 52 10.17 -4.60 12.59
C LEU A 52 10.15 -5.41 13.90
N LEU A 53 9.12 -5.21 14.72
CA LEU A 53 8.87 -5.99 15.92
C LEU A 53 7.75 -6.99 15.63
N LEU A 54 8.03 -8.29 15.78
CA LEU A 54 7.10 -9.36 15.44
C LEU A 54 6.70 -10.14 16.70
N ALA A 55 5.46 -10.00 17.12
CA ALA A 55 4.92 -10.82 18.19
C ALA A 55 4.83 -12.29 17.75
N SER A 56 5.34 -13.17 18.60
CA SER A 56 5.24 -14.63 18.50
C SER A 56 4.67 -15.19 19.80
N GLY A 57 4.36 -16.50 19.80
CA GLY A 57 3.93 -17.19 21.03
C GLY A 57 4.98 -17.18 22.16
N GLN A 58 6.22 -16.78 21.88
CA GLN A 58 7.31 -16.68 22.85
C GLN A 58 7.65 -15.24 23.25
N GLY A 59 6.84 -14.27 22.83
CA GLY A 59 7.09 -12.84 23.04
C GLY A 59 7.39 -12.10 21.74
N VAL A 60 7.88 -10.87 21.88
CA VAL A 60 8.29 -9.97 20.79
C VAL A 60 9.73 -10.23 20.40
#